data_AF-A0A1F2XHJ4-F1
#
_entry.id   AF-A0A1F2XHJ4-F1
#
_cell.length_a   1.000
_cell.length_b   1.000
_cell.length_c   1.000
_cell.angle_alpha   90.00
_cell.angle_beta   90.00
_cell.angle_gamma   90.00
#
_symmetry.space_group_name_H-M   'P 1'
#
loop_
_entity.id
_entity.type
_entity.pdbx_description
1 polymer ?
#
loop_
_entity_poly.entity_id
_entity_poly.type
_entity_poly.pdbx_seq_one_letter_code
_entity_poly.pdbx_strand_id
1 'polypeptide(L)'
;MQTESEEPQGEAGQEQVETATAEAQQAAGATVDTPVARPVPTRPVLTRRLFILGGFWSTLGLALVGLVGPSLDFSWPRNVAGAARKVFVSADRVPGPGDEPVRIPEGRFFLVNLEAGVTPEGEETPGGLLALWQKCTHLGCTVPWRPDFTFLGRTGWFRCPCHGSTFTKEGGILVSGPASRPMDRFPVEVGEDGSIVVTTGLSAAEKGSPDNPSKTVPYQA
;
A
#
# COMPACT_ATOMS: atom_id res chain seq x y z
N MET A 1 78.31 43.66 -39.87
CA MET A 1 78.41 44.82 -38.96
C MET A 1 78.59 44.23 -37.57
N GLN A 2 79.80 43.90 -37.11
CA GLN A 2 80.98 44.75 -36.84
C GLN A 2 80.66 45.97 -35.96
N THR A 3 81.61 46.23 -35.04
CA THR A 3 81.76 47.31 -34.03
C THR A 3 81.25 46.92 -32.63
N GLU A 4 82.05 46.43 -31.68
CA GLU A 4 83.30 46.95 -31.05
C GLU A 4 83.20 48.35 -30.41
N SER A 5 83.90 48.45 -29.27
CA SER A 5 84.25 49.60 -28.41
C SER A 5 83.24 49.98 -27.31
N GLU A 6 83.60 50.35 -26.07
CA GLU A 6 84.88 50.70 -25.45
C GLU A 6 84.71 50.63 -23.90
N GLU A 7 85.73 50.16 -23.18
CA GLU A 7 85.93 50.29 -21.71
C GLU A 7 86.29 51.77 -21.36
N PRO A 8 86.36 52.27 -20.08
CA PRO A 8 87.35 51.75 -19.10
C PRO A 8 87.17 52.05 -17.57
N GLN A 9 87.93 51.27 -16.78
CA GLN A 9 88.84 51.65 -15.67
C GLN A 9 88.37 52.13 -14.27
N GLY A 10 89.07 51.56 -13.26
CA GLY A 10 89.33 52.12 -11.92
C GLY A 10 89.29 51.06 -10.80
N GLU A 11 90.27 50.16 -10.67
CA GLU A 11 91.47 50.27 -9.80
C GLU A 11 91.11 50.29 -8.29
N ALA A 12 91.14 49.16 -7.57
CA ALA A 12 92.26 48.45 -6.92
C ALA A 12 92.25 48.67 -5.39
N GLY A 13 92.28 47.56 -4.64
CA GLY A 13 92.23 47.58 -3.18
C GLY A 13 92.49 46.23 -2.53
N GLN A 14 93.64 45.65 -2.87
CA GLN A 14 94.50 44.78 -2.05
C GLN A 14 93.90 43.57 -1.31
N GLU A 15 94.28 42.40 -1.84
CA GLU A 15 94.26 41.07 -1.26
C GLU A 15 95.26 40.94 -0.10
N GLN A 16 94.83 40.32 1.02
CA GLN A 16 95.73 39.65 1.95
C GLN A 16 95.12 38.29 2.32
N VAL A 17 95.72 37.24 1.77
CA VAL A 17 95.49 35.85 2.12
C VAL A 17 96.56 35.45 3.14
N GLU A 18 96.15 35.03 4.32
CA GLU A 18 97.04 34.34 5.27
C GLU A 18 96.69 32.86 5.32
N THR A 19 97.74 32.05 5.16
CA THR A 19 97.72 30.63 4.86
C THR A 19 97.67 29.73 6.10
N ALA A 20 96.81 28.73 6.02
CA ALA A 20 97.00 27.32 6.37
C ALA A 20 97.29 26.90 7.83
N THR A 21 96.52 25.91 8.31
CA THR A 21 97.05 24.64 8.85
C THR A 21 95.92 23.60 9.00
N ALA A 22 96.32 22.33 8.98
CA ALA A 22 95.57 21.18 8.50
C ALA A 22 94.85 20.34 9.59
N GLU A 23 93.96 19.46 9.07
CA GLU A 23 93.51 18.15 9.59
C GLU A 23 92.78 18.05 10.94
N ALA A 24 91.50 17.63 10.87
CA ALA A 24 91.07 16.25 11.16
C ALA A 24 89.53 16.20 11.21
N GLN A 25 88.90 15.49 10.27
CA GLN A 25 87.48 15.17 10.35
C GLN A 25 87.24 14.12 11.44
N GLN A 26 86.51 14.51 12.47
CA GLN A 26 85.80 13.58 13.33
C GLN A 26 84.31 13.79 13.08
N ALA A 27 83.67 12.82 12.41
CA ALA A 27 82.25 12.84 12.14
C ALA A 27 81.48 12.72 13.46
N ALA A 28 80.84 13.81 13.88
CA ALA A 28 79.93 13.84 15.01
C ALA A 28 78.50 14.09 14.52
N GLY A 29 77.68 13.03 14.57
CA GLY A 29 76.22 13.03 14.61
C GLY A 29 75.46 13.96 13.67
N ALA A 30 74.92 13.40 12.58
CA ALA A 30 73.81 14.03 11.89
C ALA A 30 72.61 14.13 12.86
N THR A 31 72.30 15.33 13.33
CA THR A 31 71.06 15.61 14.07
C THR A 31 69.92 15.64 13.07
N VAL A 32 69.08 14.60 13.08
CA VAL A 32 67.84 14.59 12.30
C VAL A 32 66.84 15.50 13.02
N ASP A 33 66.73 16.75 12.56
CA ASP A 33 65.63 17.63 12.93
C ASP A 33 64.34 17.06 12.36
N THR A 34 63.66 16.24 13.16
CA THR A 34 62.33 15.73 12.82
C THR A 34 61.35 16.87 13.12
N PRO A 35 60.64 17.43 12.13
CA PRO A 35 59.68 18.49 12.40
C PRO A 35 58.56 17.91 13.27
N VAL A 36 58.49 18.35 14.53
CA VAL A 36 57.40 18.00 15.43
C VAL A 36 56.11 18.57 14.82
N ALA A 37 55.26 17.70 14.28
CA ALA A 37 53.98 18.09 13.72
C ALA A 37 53.15 18.80 14.79
N ARG A 38 52.73 20.04 14.52
CA ARG A 38 51.86 20.78 15.43
C ARG A 38 50.54 20.00 15.58
N PRO A 39 50.04 19.76 16.80
CA PRO A 39 48.78 19.06 16.98
C PRO A 39 47.66 19.82 16.25
N VAL A 40 46.95 19.14 15.35
CA VAL A 40 45.80 19.71 14.65
C VAL A 40 44.76 20.10 15.71
N PRO A 41 44.26 21.34 15.73
CA PRO A 41 43.26 21.76 16.71
C PRO A 41 42.03 20.86 16.59
N THR A 42 41.69 20.18 17.67
CA THR A 42 40.51 19.32 17.73
C THR A 42 39.27 20.19 17.65
N ARG A 43 38.49 20.06 16.58
CA ARG A 43 37.18 20.70 16.51
C ARG A 43 36.21 19.91 17.39
N PRO A 44 35.48 20.55 18.31
CA PRO A 44 34.47 19.84 19.09
C PRO A 44 33.37 19.34 18.14
N VAL A 45 33.03 18.06 18.24
CA VAL A 45 31.97 17.40 17.47
C VAL A 45 30.59 18.05 17.67
N LEU A 46 30.37 18.69 18.82
CA LEU A 46 29.19 19.51 19.11
C LEU A 46 29.60 20.98 19.24
N THR A 47 29.18 21.80 18.27
CA THR A 47 29.33 23.25 18.35
C THR A 47 28.05 23.87 18.92
N ARG A 48 28.16 25.02 19.60
CA ARG A 48 27.01 25.78 20.10
C ARG A 48 25.99 26.07 18.98
N ARG A 49 26.49 26.33 17.77
CA ARG A 49 25.67 26.56 16.58
C ARG A 49 24.85 25.31 16.20
N LEU A 50 25.48 24.13 16.19
CA LEU A 50 24.78 22.87 15.91
C LEU A 50 23.76 22.53 17.01
N PHE A 51 24.10 22.80 18.27
CA PHE A 51 23.17 22.62 19.40
C PHE A 51 21.92 23.52 19.25
N ILE A 52 22.11 24.81 18.97
CA ILE A 52 21.00 25.76 18.81
C ILE A 52 20.16 25.43 17.57
N LEU A 53 20.78 25.15 16.43
CA LEU A 53 20.05 24.80 15.20
C LEU A 53 19.30 23.48 15.35
N GLY A 54 19.95 22.47 15.93
CA GLY A 54 19.31 21.18 16.22
C GLY A 54 18.12 21.33 17.17
N GLY A 55 18.28 22.12 18.24
CA GLY A 55 17.20 22.44 19.17
C GLY A 55 16.03 23.14 18.49
N PHE A 56 16.29 24.23 17.74
CA PHE A 56 15.27 24.98 17.02
C PHE A 56 14.45 24.09 16.07
N TRP A 57 15.12 23.31 15.21
CA TRP A 57 14.41 22.44 14.27
C TRP A 57 13.68 21.29 14.96
N SER A 58 14.20 20.79 16.08
CA SER A 58 13.50 19.78 16.88
C SER A 58 12.22 20.33 17.50
N THR A 59 12.27 21.52 18.11
CA THR A 59 11.09 22.15 18.69
C THR A 59 10.07 22.53 17.63
N LEU A 60 10.51 23.06 16.49
CA LEU A 60 9.63 23.39 15.36
C LEU A 60 8.98 22.12 14.78
N GLY A 61 9.73 21.03 14.63
CA GLY A 61 9.21 19.75 14.18
C GLY A 61 8.14 19.20 15.12
N LEU A 62 8.38 19.23 16.43
CA LEU A 62 7.39 18.82 17.43
C LEU A 62 6.13 19.70 17.41
N ALA A 63 6.28 21.02 17.26
CA ALA A 63 5.16 21.93 17.14
C ALA A 63 4.32 21.65 15.88
N LEU A 64 4.96 21.37 14.75
CA LEU A 64 4.27 21.00 13.50
C LEU A 64 3.53 19.68 13.62
N VAL A 65 4.12 18.65 14.25
CA VAL A 65 3.43 17.38 14.51
C VAL A 65 2.24 17.59 15.45
N GLY A 66 2.39 18.41 16.50
CA GLY A 66 1.30 18.74 17.41
C GLY A 66 0.13 19.50 16.76
N LEU A 67 0.41 20.29 15.72
CA LEU A 67 -0.61 21.03 14.97
C LEU A 67 -1.27 20.17 13.87
N VAL A 68 -0.45 19.48 13.07
CA VAL A 68 -0.90 18.73 11.89
C VAL A 68 -1.44 17.36 12.28
N GLY A 69 -0.82 16.69 13.25
CA GLY A 69 -1.18 15.33 13.68
C GLY A 69 -2.65 15.19 14.06
N PRO A 70 -3.18 15.99 15.00
CA PRO A 70 -4.60 15.94 15.37
C PRO A 70 -5.54 16.30 14.22
N SER A 71 -5.13 17.20 13.32
CA SER A 71 -5.93 17.57 12.14
C SER A 71 -6.07 16.41 11.16
N LEU A 72 -4.98 15.64 10.97
CA LEU A 72 -4.99 14.42 10.18
C LEU A 72 -5.78 13.31 10.86
N ASP A 73 -5.62 13.11 12.17
CA ASP A 73 -6.39 12.11 12.95
C ASP A 73 -7.89 12.43 12.96
N PHE A 74 -8.27 13.70 13.11
CA PHE A 74 -9.66 14.15 13.01
C PHE A 74 -10.25 13.87 11.62
N SER A 75 -9.46 14.11 10.57
CA SER A 75 -9.88 13.86 9.19
C SER A 75 -9.86 12.38 8.83
N TRP A 76 -9.20 11.53 9.63
CA TRP A 76 -9.14 10.10 9.40
C TRP A 76 -10.46 9.45 9.79
N PRO A 77 -11.18 8.85 8.84
CA PRO A 77 -12.51 8.38 9.13
C PRO A 77 -12.44 7.10 9.99
N ARG A 78 -13.03 7.17 11.19
CA ARG A 78 -13.14 6.03 12.10
C ARG A 78 -14.38 5.20 11.75
N ASN A 79 -14.25 3.87 11.75
CA ASN A 79 -15.36 2.94 11.50
C ASN A 79 -16.00 3.06 10.09
N VAL A 80 -15.20 3.34 9.06
CA VAL A 80 -15.66 3.43 7.64
C VAL A 80 -16.29 2.17 7.06
N ALA A 81 -16.15 1.02 7.73
CA ALA A 81 -16.78 -0.21 7.28
C ALA A 81 -18.32 -0.17 7.38
N GLY A 82 -18.90 0.83 8.05
CA GLY A 82 -20.33 0.85 8.35
C GLY A 82 -20.69 -0.28 9.32
N ALA A 83 -21.47 0.02 10.35
CA ALA A 83 -21.85 -1.00 11.31
C ALA A 83 -22.62 -2.13 10.61
N ALA A 84 -22.31 -3.37 10.99
CA ALA A 84 -23.09 -4.52 10.57
C ALA A 84 -24.56 -4.31 10.97
N ARG A 85 -25.49 -4.52 10.03
CA ARG A 85 -26.94 -4.40 10.25
C ARG A 85 -27.60 -5.73 9.93
N LYS A 86 -28.38 -6.24 10.89
CA LYS A 86 -29.27 -7.39 10.69
C LYS A 86 -30.49 -6.95 9.87
N VAL A 87 -30.76 -7.65 8.78
CA VAL A 87 -31.91 -7.46 7.90
C VAL A 87 -32.76 -8.72 7.97
N PHE A 88 -34.01 -8.56 8.40
CA PHE A 88 -34.98 -9.65 8.46
C PHE A 88 -35.62 -9.83 7.09
N VAL A 89 -35.55 -11.05 6.56
CA VAL A 89 -36.21 -11.44 5.31
C VAL A 89 -37.46 -12.23 5.67
N SER A 90 -38.58 -11.81 5.10
CA SER A 90 -39.88 -12.45 5.29
C SER A 90 -39.98 -13.69 4.42
N ALA A 91 -40.71 -14.71 4.87
CA ALA A 91 -40.80 -16.01 4.20
C ALA A 91 -41.33 -15.94 2.75
N ASP A 92 -42.17 -14.95 2.44
CA ASP A 92 -42.69 -14.68 1.09
C ASP A 92 -41.62 -14.21 0.08
N ARG A 93 -40.48 -13.72 0.57
CA ARG A 93 -39.37 -13.22 -0.26
C ARG A 93 -38.25 -14.23 -0.42
N VAL A 94 -38.45 -15.46 0.04
CA VAL A 94 -37.47 -16.54 -0.07
C VAL A 94 -37.72 -17.32 -1.36
N PRO A 95 -36.78 -17.33 -2.32
CA PRO A 95 -36.95 -18.11 -3.53
C PRO A 95 -36.94 -19.61 -3.24
N GLY A 96 -37.68 -20.38 -4.04
CA GLY A 96 -37.57 -21.84 -4.04
C GLY A 96 -36.19 -22.28 -4.53
N PRO A 97 -35.77 -23.53 -4.27
CA PRO A 97 -34.52 -24.07 -4.79
C PRO A 97 -34.49 -23.93 -6.31
N GLY A 98 -33.44 -23.31 -6.85
CA GLY A 98 -33.29 -23.12 -8.29
C GLY A 98 -34.12 -21.97 -8.89
N ASP A 99 -34.93 -21.25 -8.12
CA ASP A 99 -35.71 -20.09 -8.61
C ASP A 99 -34.84 -18.85 -8.85
N GLU A 100 -35.42 -17.83 -9.48
CA GLU A 100 -34.71 -16.57 -9.73
C GLU A 100 -34.28 -15.86 -8.43
N PRO A 101 -33.10 -15.20 -8.43
CA PRO A 101 -32.65 -14.40 -7.29
C PRO A 101 -33.64 -13.29 -6.91
N VAL A 102 -34.04 -13.25 -5.65
CA VAL A 102 -34.92 -12.20 -5.13
C VAL A 102 -34.08 -11.04 -4.62
N ARG A 103 -34.36 -9.83 -5.08
CA ARG A 103 -33.67 -8.62 -4.61
C ARG A 103 -34.25 -8.17 -3.27
N ILE A 104 -33.38 -7.95 -2.29
CA ILE A 104 -33.72 -7.38 -0.98
C ILE A 104 -33.12 -5.96 -0.89
N PRO A 105 -33.89 -4.90 -1.20
CA PRO A 105 -33.38 -3.54 -1.27
C PRO A 105 -32.87 -3.01 0.07
N GLU A 106 -33.49 -3.44 1.17
CA GLU A 106 -33.16 -2.98 2.54
C GLU A 106 -31.73 -3.35 2.94
N GLY A 107 -31.26 -4.52 2.46
CA GLY A 107 -29.91 -5.02 2.70
C GLY A 107 -28.96 -4.88 1.51
N ARG A 108 -29.45 -4.40 0.35
CA ARG A 108 -28.67 -4.27 -0.89
C ARG A 108 -28.04 -5.60 -1.33
N PHE A 109 -28.76 -6.70 -1.22
CA PHE A 109 -28.29 -8.02 -1.66
C PHE A 109 -29.38 -8.76 -2.45
N PHE A 110 -28.97 -9.84 -3.10
CA PHE A 110 -29.86 -10.82 -3.70
C PHE A 110 -29.85 -12.08 -2.85
N LEU A 111 -31.04 -12.58 -2.52
CA LEU A 111 -31.19 -13.89 -1.92
C LEU A 111 -31.32 -14.91 -3.04
N VAL A 112 -30.48 -15.95 -2.99
CA VAL A 112 -30.46 -17.06 -3.93
C VAL A 112 -30.65 -18.34 -3.14
N ASN A 113 -31.43 -19.27 -3.66
CA ASN A 113 -31.58 -20.61 -3.10
C ASN A 113 -31.07 -21.62 -4.13
N LEU A 114 -29.95 -22.28 -3.81
CA LEU A 114 -29.32 -23.25 -4.70
C LEU A 114 -29.89 -24.65 -4.46
N GLU A 115 -30.03 -25.42 -5.52
CA GLU A 115 -30.29 -26.86 -5.42
C GLU A 115 -29.00 -27.59 -5.07
N ALA A 116 -29.09 -28.69 -4.32
CA ALA A 116 -27.93 -29.53 -4.04
C ALA A 116 -27.46 -30.24 -5.31
N GLY A 117 -26.15 -30.23 -5.57
CA GLY A 117 -25.58 -30.86 -6.75
C GLY A 117 -24.33 -30.14 -7.25
N VAL A 118 -24.15 -30.17 -8.57
CA VAL A 118 -23.03 -29.50 -9.25
C VAL A 118 -23.60 -28.37 -10.09
N THR A 119 -23.08 -27.17 -9.87
CA THR A 119 -23.43 -25.98 -10.65
C THR A 119 -22.96 -26.13 -12.10
N PRO A 120 -23.51 -25.38 -13.06
CA PRO A 120 -23.10 -25.50 -14.45
C PRO A 120 -21.62 -25.19 -14.72
N GLU A 121 -20.98 -24.46 -13.81
CA GLU A 121 -19.55 -24.12 -13.83
C GLU A 121 -18.65 -25.19 -13.20
N GLY A 122 -19.25 -26.23 -12.60
CA GLY A 122 -18.55 -27.41 -12.07
C GLY A 122 -18.31 -27.38 -10.56
N GLU A 123 -18.75 -26.34 -9.85
CA GLU A 123 -18.64 -26.27 -8.39
C GLU A 123 -19.73 -27.09 -7.70
N GLU A 124 -19.34 -27.84 -6.66
CA GLU A 124 -20.27 -28.56 -5.80
C GLU A 124 -20.99 -27.59 -4.85
N THR A 125 -22.29 -27.79 -4.69
CA THR A 125 -23.13 -27.06 -3.75
C THR A 125 -23.95 -28.03 -2.90
N PRO A 126 -23.98 -27.87 -1.57
CA PRO A 126 -24.85 -28.65 -0.71
C PRO A 126 -26.32 -28.20 -0.80
N GLY A 127 -26.62 -27.16 -1.59
CA GLY A 127 -27.93 -26.53 -1.67
C GLY A 127 -28.21 -25.60 -0.49
N GLY A 128 -29.21 -24.73 -0.64
CA GLY A 128 -29.63 -23.77 0.38
C GLY A 128 -29.35 -22.31 0.02
N LEU A 129 -29.47 -21.45 1.04
CA LEU A 129 -29.51 -20.00 0.86
C LEU A 129 -28.13 -19.37 0.76
N LEU A 130 -28.04 -18.36 -0.11
CA LEU A 130 -26.88 -17.50 -0.27
C LEU A 130 -27.34 -16.05 -0.45
N ALA A 131 -26.74 -15.13 0.31
CA ALA A 131 -27.00 -13.70 0.18
C ALA A 131 -25.86 -13.02 -0.59
N LEU A 132 -26.03 -12.78 -1.89
CA LEU A 132 -25.04 -12.15 -2.76
C LEU A 132 -25.13 -10.63 -2.70
N TRP A 133 -24.04 -9.96 -2.38
CA TRP A 133 -23.99 -8.50 -2.35
C TRP A 133 -24.12 -7.93 -3.76
N GLN A 134 -25.07 -7.01 -3.99
CA GLN A 134 -25.24 -6.34 -5.28
C GLN A 134 -24.05 -5.43 -5.67
N LYS A 135 -22.96 -5.36 -4.91
CA LYS A 135 -21.81 -4.50 -5.17
C LYS A 135 -20.84 -5.20 -6.12
N CYS A 136 -20.58 -4.59 -7.27
CA CYS A 136 -19.60 -5.08 -8.23
C CYS A 136 -18.19 -5.01 -7.65
N THR A 137 -17.44 -6.09 -7.77
CA THR A 137 -16.06 -6.22 -7.27
C THR A 137 -15.01 -5.49 -8.11
N HIS A 138 -15.42 -4.90 -9.24
CA HIS A 138 -14.58 -3.98 -10.02
C HIS A 138 -14.42 -2.62 -9.31
N LEU A 139 -15.45 -1.77 -9.37
CA LEU A 139 -15.43 -0.39 -8.82
C LEU A 139 -16.65 -0.07 -7.93
N GLY A 140 -17.47 -1.06 -7.57
CA GLY A 140 -18.55 -0.89 -6.61
C GLY A 140 -19.91 -0.47 -7.16
N CYS A 141 -20.10 -0.45 -8.49
CA CYS A 141 -21.43 -0.27 -9.09
C CYS A 141 -22.45 -1.30 -8.58
N THR A 142 -23.74 -0.97 -8.63
CA THR A 142 -24.79 -1.95 -8.34
C THR A 142 -24.96 -2.90 -9.53
N VAL A 143 -24.93 -4.20 -9.27
CA VAL A 143 -25.11 -5.28 -10.24
C VAL A 143 -26.57 -5.75 -10.19
N PRO A 144 -27.38 -5.51 -11.24
CA PRO A 144 -28.73 -6.06 -11.33
C PRO A 144 -28.72 -7.54 -11.77
N TRP A 145 -29.72 -8.30 -11.32
CA TRP A 145 -30.13 -9.54 -11.98
C TRP A 145 -30.83 -9.21 -13.31
N ARG A 146 -30.50 -9.96 -14.36
CA ARG A 146 -31.04 -9.77 -15.72
C ARG A 146 -31.57 -11.14 -16.22
N PRO A 147 -32.85 -11.48 -15.97
CA PRO A 147 -33.41 -12.78 -16.36
C PRO A 147 -33.40 -12.97 -17.88
N ASP A 148 -33.69 -11.91 -18.64
CA ASP A 148 -33.79 -11.96 -20.11
C ASP A 148 -32.44 -11.86 -20.84
N PHE A 149 -31.34 -11.62 -20.12
CA PHE A 149 -30.03 -11.49 -20.76
C PHE A 149 -29.47 -12.87 -21.07
N THR A 150 -29.12 -13.13 -22.33
CA THR A 150 -28.51 -14.39 -22.77
C THR A 150 -27.01 -14.21 -23.01
N PHE A 151 -26.20 -15.09 -22.43
CA PHE A 151 -24.76 -15.14 -22.63
C PHE A 151 -24.28 -16.59 -22.57
N LEU A 152 -23.36 -16.98 -23.46
CA LEU A 152 -22.84 -18.35 -23.58
C LEU A 152 -23.94 -19.44 -23.62
N GLY A 153 -25.06 -19.15 -24.28
CA GLY A 153 -26.17 -20.10 -24.42
C GLY A 153 -27.10 -20.25 -23.20
N ARG A 154 -26.89 -19.47 -22.13
CA ARG A 154 -27.75 -19.45 -20.93
C ARG A 154 -28.41 -18.09 -20.74
N THR A 155 -29.66 -18.08 -20.30
CA THR A 155 -30.41 -16.89 -19.88
C THR A 155 -30.29 -16.70 -18.37
N GLY A 156 -30.35 -15.45 -17.91
CA GLY A 156 -30.30 -15.13 -16.49
C GLY A 156 -28.88 -14.93 -15.99
N TRP A 157 -28.47 -13.67 -15.84
CA TRP A 157 -27.14 -13.32 -15.35
C TRP A 157 -27.17 -12.09 -14.44
N PHE A 158 -26.22 -12.02 -13.51
CA PHE A 158 -25.88 -10.77 -12.85
C PHE A 158 -24.96 -9.98 -13.76
N ARG A 159 -25.47 -8.96 -14.45
CA ARG A 159 -24.70 -8.17 -15.42
C ARG A 159 -24.56 -6.73 -14.97
N CYS A 160 -23.33 -6.33 -14.65
CA CYS A 160 -22.99 -4.97 -14.26
C CYS A 160 -23.08 -4.02 -15.47
N PRO A 161 -23.90 -2.95 -15.42
CA PRO A 161 -24.08 -2.04 -16.55
C PRO A 161 -22.88 -1.11 -16.77
N CYS A 162 -21.99 -0.96 -15.80
CA CYS A 162 -20.88 -0.01 -15.88
C CYS A 162 -19.80 -0.45 -16.88
N HIS A 163 -19.34 -1.71 -16.80
CA HIS A 163 -18.25 -2.22 -17.64
C HIS A 163 -18.48 -3.68 -18.10
N GLY A 164 -19.70 -4.21 -17.94
CA GLY A 164 -20.07 -5.52 -18.46
C GLY A 164 -19.62 -6.73 -17.65
N SER A 165 -19.10 -6.55 -16.42
CA SER A 165 -18.81 -7.68 -15.53
C SER A 165 -20.06 -8.55 -15.36
N THR A 166 -19.94 -9.82 -15.72
CA THR A 166 -21.05 -10.78 -15.76
C THR A 166 -20.74 -11.92 -14.79
N PHE A 167 -21.70 -12.20 -13.90
CA PHE A 167 -21.58 -13.20 -12.85
C PHE A 167 -22.70 -14.23 -12.93
N THR A 168 -22.38 -15.47 -12.55
CA THR A 168 -23.31 -16.60 -12.50
C THR A 168 -24.40 -16.37 -11.45
N LYS A 169 -25.56 -16.99 -11.65
CA LYS A 169 -26.60 -17.05 -10.62
C LYS A 169 -26.11 -17.86 -9.42
N GLU A 170 -25.38 -18.93 -9.72
CA GLU A 170 -24.84 -19.89 -8.78
C GLU A 170 -23.58 -19.31 -8.11
N GLY A 171 -23.75 -18.61 -6.98
CA GLY A 171 -22.62 -18.11 -6.20
C GLY A 171 -22.01 -16.79 -6.68
N GLY A 172 -22.53 -16.17 -7.75
CA GLY A 172 -21.99 -14.90 -8.25
C GLY A 172 -20.55 -15.05 -8.77
N ILE A 173 -20.23 -16.20 -9.38
CA ILE A 173 -18.93 -16.49 -9.95
C ILE A 173 -18.70 -15.61 -11.16
N LEU A 174 -17.51 -15.03 -11.27
CA LEU A 174 -17.17 -14.15 -12.38
C LEU A 174 -16.94 -14.97 -13.65
N VAL A 175 -17.68 -14.66 -14.71
CA VAL A 175 -17.53 -15.32 -16.02
C VAL A 175 -16.87 -14.41 -17.05
N SER A 176 -17.13 -13.10 -16.99
CA SER A 176 -16.59 -12.15 -17.98
C SER A 176 -16.50 -10.73 -17.42
N GLY A 177 -15.62 -9.91 -18.00
CA GLY A 177 -15.45 -8.48 -17.70
C GLY A 177 -14.30 -8.17 -16.74
N PRO A 178 -14.11 -6.89 -16.38
CA PRO A 178 -12.92 -6.39 -15.67
C PRO A 178 -12.95 -6.60 -14.14
N ALA A 179 -13.96 -7.28 -13.61
CA ALA A 179 -13.95 -7.60 -12.18
C ALA A 179 -12.81 -8.59 -11.89
N SER A 180 -12.24 -8.54 -10.69
CA SER A 180 -11.09 -9.38 -10.34
C SER A 180 -11.46 -10.66 -9.58
N ARG A 181 -12.72 -10.79 -9.14
CA ARG A 181 -13.19 -11.85 -8.25
C ARG A 181 -14.72 -11.99 -8.27
N PRO A 182 -15.27 -13.13 -7.80
CA PRO A 182 -16.71 -13.34 -7.60
C PRO A 182 -17.37 -12.32 -6.68
N MET A 183 -18.70 -12.25 -6.72
CA MET A 183 -19.50 -11.36 -5.88
C MET A 183 -19.29 -11.67 -4.38
N ASP A 184 -19.25 -10.62 -3.57
CA ASP A 184 -19.23 -10.76 -2.11
C ASP A 184 -20.54 -11.37 -1.62
N ARG A 185 -20.48 -12.00 -0.45
CA ARG A 185 -21.67 -12.56 0.22
C ARG A 185 -21.83 -11.98 1.62
N PHE A 186 -23.05 -12.02 2.12
CA PHE A 186 -23.34 -11.73 3.50
C PHE A 186 -23.64 -13.02 4.25
N PRO A 187 -23.27 -13.11 5.54
CA PRO A 187 -23.66 -14.21 6.40
C PRO A 187 -25.19 -14.24 6.56
N VAL A 188 -25.73 -15.44 6.41
CA VAL A 188 -27.16 -15.75 6.56
C VAL A 188 -27.34 -16.60 7.81
N GLU A 189 -28.29 -16.23 8.65
CA GLU A 189 -28.73 -16.99 9.81
C GLU A 189 -30.18 -17.43 9.54
N VAL A 190 -30.47 -18.73 9.71
CA VAL A 190 -31.82 -19.29 9.64
C VAL A 190 -32.23 -19.70 11.06
N GLY A 191 -33.29 -19.11 11.57
CA GLY A 191 -33.88 -19.44 12.88
C GLY A 191 -34.69 -20.74 12.83
N GLU A 192 -34.92 -21.32 14.00
CA GLU A 192 -35.73 -22.56 14.15
C GLU A 192 -37.19 -22.36 13.70
N ASP A 193 -37.67 -21.12 13.72
CA ASP A 193 -38.99 -20.69 13.25
C ASP A 193 -39.05 -20.43 11.74
N GLY A 194 -37.96 -20.69 11.01
CA GLY A 194 -37.83 -20.39 9.58
C GLY A 194 -37.54 -18.91 9.28
N SER A 195 -37.32 -18.08 10.30
CA SER A 195 -36.93 -16.68 10.10
C SER A 195 -35.54 -16.58 9.49
N ILE A 196 -35.37 -15.70 8.50
CA ILE A 196 -34.06 -15.50 7.85
C ILE A 196 -33.53 -14.13 8.22
N VAL A 197 -32.31 -14.11 8.74
CA VAL A 197 -31.61 -12.89 9.12
C VAL A 197 -30.31 -12.82 8.34
N VAL A 198 -30.12 -11.73 7.60
CA VAL A 198 -28.88 -11.48 6.86
C VAL A 198 -28.14 -10.33 7.52
N THR A 199 -26.89 -10.55 7.91
CA THR A 199 -26.06 -9.49 8.49
C THR A 199 -25.28 -8.77 7.40
N THR A 200 -25.69 -7.55 7.09
CA THR A 200 -25.18 -6.72 6.00
C THR A 200 -24.19 -5.64 6.48
N GLY A 201 -23.41 -5.05 5.58
CA GLY A 201 -22.43 -3.98 5.88
C GLY A 201 -21.01 -4.36 5.46
N LEU A 202 -20.08 -3.40 5.26
CA LEU A 202 -18.73 -3.76 4.77
C LEU A 202 -17.96 -4.60 5.78
N SER A 203 -18.24 -4.46 7.08
CA SER A 203 -17.60 -5.27 8.13
C SER A 203 -18.11 -6.72 8.18
N ALA A 204 -19.32 -6.98 7.67
CA ALA A 204 -19.93 -8.30 7.64
C ALA A 204 -19.79 -8.99 6.28
N ALA A 205 -19.49 -8.23 5.22
CA ALA A 205 -19.30 -8.77 3.89
C ALA A 205 -18.12 -9.74 3.84
N GLU A 206 -18.37 -10.97 3.42
CA GLU A 206 -17.36 -11.97 3.18
C GLU A 206 -16.90 -11.89 1.73
N LYS A 207 -15.58 -11.89 1.52
CA LYS A 207 -14.99 -11.77 0.19
C LYS A 207 -15.44 -12.93 -0.71
N GLY A 208 -16.00 -12.58 -1.87
CA GLY A 208 -16.35 -13.54 -2.92
C GLY A 208 -15.16 -14.34 -3.42
N SER A 209 -15.37 -15.64 -3.60
CA SER A 209 -14.37 -16.63 -4.00
C SER A 209 -15.03 -17.73 -4.86
N PRO A 210 -14.28 -18.49 -5.68
CA PRO A 210 -14.84 -19.56 -6.50
C PRO A 210 -15.64 -20.61 -5.72
N ASP A 211 -15.36 -20.77 -4.43
CA ASP A 211 -16.09 -21.66 -3.52
C ASP A 211 -17.41 -21.07 -2.98
N ASN A 212 -17.90 -19.93 -3.49
CA ASN A 212 -19.18 -19.37 -3.07
C ASN A 212 -20.36 -20.37 -3.13
N PRO A 213 -20.51 -21.21 -4.18
CA PRO A 213 -21.61 -22.19 -4.25
C PRO A 213 -21.62 -23.23 -3.12
N SER A 214 -20.46 -23.54 -2.52
CA SER A 214 -20.36 -24.49 -1.41
C SER A 214 -20.64 -23.87 -0.04
N LYS A 215 -20.75 -22.54 0.04
CA LYS A 215 -20.95 -21.77 1.27
C LYS A 215 -22.40 -21.35 1.50
N THR A 216 -23.33 -22.20 1.09
CA THR A 216 -24.76 -22.01 1.33
C THR A 216 -25.11 -22.32 2.78
N VAL A 217 -26.20 -21.73 3.25
CA VAL A 217 -26.80 -22.04 4.54
C VAL A 217 -27.98 -22.98 4.29
N PRO A 218 -28.01 -24.17 4.93
CA PRO A 218 -29.12 -25.10 4.80
C PRO A 218 -30.45 -24.42 5.11
N TYR A 219 -31.42 -24.58 4.21
CA TYR A 219 -32.76 -24.07 4.37
C TYR A 219 -33.72 -25.09 3.77
N GLN A 220 -34.63 -25.60 4.60
CA GLN A 220 -35.72 -26.44 4.18
C GLN A 220 -36.99 -25.61 4.34
N ALA A 221 -37.61 -25.27 3.21
CA ALA A 221 -38.88 -24.55 3.17
C ALA A 221 -40.04 -25.46 3.63
#